data_AF-E6MHU8-F1
#
_entry.id   AF-E6MHU8-F1
#
_cell.length_a   1.000
_cell.length_b   1.000
_cell.length_c   1.000
_cell.angle_alpha   90.00
_cell.angle_beta   90.00
_cell.angle_gamma   90.00
#
_symmetry.space_group_name_H-M   'P 1'
#
loop_
_entity.id
_entity.type
_entity.pdbx_description
1 polymer ?
#
loop_
_entity_poly.entity_id
_entity_poly.type
_entity_poly.pdbx_seq_one_letter_code
_entity_poly.pdbx_strand_id
1 'polypeptide(L)'
;MMHYDPHEDAGQYLEDLATAYWASESLFAALGAGLFTFLADAESADAGDIAAHFGWKPDAAERFLWLLRELGLVDHYDGQWFNTVLSRDHLIAGAPADQRANIHWREALKAEWATLPAVLAAGTRTHFPEPAVSDAVMDVRRRDYLQAMDAVIAGKLPEILPMALPALPKNTRILDVGAGSGAFGCAFLKALPEARAELMDIRQMLPITAAINAGRPKALARRVTLREQNILDRPWDVGRYDLIILSNIVHATGRAESAAVLAEAARHLTPGGLLLVHDFFTEHRPLKSRLSDINMMVNTYNGRAYSAAWVKEQCEAARLAATAPVPLSTDTAVVFAATDPKVLARLAVDRAAQLIAPVKSCGFLDAIPFDPKDVVFADFARHKCAFGCSSAGAKTCAVNDAMSTAETMRLVRSYQKALLLRGEPPTGDFQRRCLQAEALAFKAGFYKAFVFWAGPCSICPDCDPDAPCANPKHHRPSMEGSGIDVYATTAKAGEALHTLRQKGEVVKYYALLLLE
;
A
#
# COMPACT_ATOMS: atom_id res chain seq x y z
N MET A 1 2.68 -16.17 3.66
CA MET A 1 2.31 -17.25 2.71
C MET A 1 2.75 -17.03 1.27
N MET A 2 3.08 -15.81 0.79
CA MET A 2 3.82 -15.68 -0.48
C MET A 2 4.94 -14.65 -0.35
N HIS A 3 5.96 -15.00 0.43
CA HIS A 3 7.32 -14.48 0.24
C HIS A 3 8.12 -15.37 -0.71
N TYR A 4 7.43 -16.25 -1.43
CA TYR A 4 8.04 -17.21 -2.32
C TYR A 4 8.44 -16.53 -3.62
N ASP A 5 9.71 -16.61 -3.98
CA ASP A 5 10.20 -16.12 -5.26
C ASP A 5 9.79 -17.11 -6.36
N PRO A 6 8.93 -16.74 -7.32
CA PRO A 6 8.50 -17.64 -8.39
C PRO A 6 9.66 -18.09 -9.29
N HIS A 7 10.85 -17.51 -9.12
CA HIS A 7 12.08 -17.86 -9.83
C HIS A 7 12.95 -18.90 -9.10
N GLU A 8 12.61 -19.31 -7.87
CA GLU A 8 13.42 -20.27 -7.08
C GLU A 8 12.94 -21.72 -7.22
N ASP A 9 11.65 -22.01 -7.01
CA ASP A 9 11.06 -23.31 -7.37
C ASP A 9 9.60 -23.15 -7.84
N ALA A 10 9.46 -23.12 -9.16
CA ALA A 10 8.22 -22.82 -9.84
C ALA A 10 7.12 -23.86 -9.59
N GLY A 11 7.46 -25.10 -9.22
CA GLY A 11 6.48 -26.15 -8.94
C GLY A 11 5.73 -25.88 -7.65
N GLN A 12 6.46 -25.70 -6.56
CA GLN A 12 5.88 -25.40 -5.24
C GLN A 12 5.08 -24.09 -5.27
N TYR A 13 5.57 -23.07 -5.97
CA TYR A 13 4.86 -21.80 -6.13
C TYR A 13 3.45 -21.98 -6.73
N LEU A 14 3.31 -22.83 -7.75
CA LEU A 14 2.02 -23.10 -8.39
C LEU A 14 1.08 -23.89 -7.48
N GLU A 15 1.61 -24.84 -6.71
CA GLU A 15 0.84 -25.60 -5.72
C GLU A 15 0.33 -24.70 -4.60
N ASP A 16 1.17 -23.81 -4.07
CA ASP A 16 0.78 -22.83 -3.04
C ASP A 16 -0.30 -21.87 -3.55
N LEU A 17 -0.19 -21.43 -4.82
CA LEU A 17 -1.22 -20.59 -5.44
C LEU A 17 -2.54 -21.34 -5.63
N ALA A 18 -2.49 -22.60 -6.07
CA ALA A 18 -3.69 -23.43 -6.27
C ALA A 18 -4.40 -23.76 -4.94
N THR A 19 -3.66 -23.84 -3.84
CA THR A 19 -4.16 -24.19 -2.51
C THR A 19 -4.38 -22.98 -1.60
N ALA A 20 -4.12 -21.75 -2.08
CA ALA A 20 -4.28 -20.52 -1.29
C ALA A 20 -5.68 -20.36 -0.66
N TYR A 21 -6.72 -20.94 -1.28
CA TYR A 21 -8.08 -20.92 -0.73
C TYR A 21 -8.22 -21.73 0.56
N TRP A 22 -7.39 -22.75 0.81
CA TRP A 22 -7.42 -23.53 2.05
C TRP A 22 -7.21 -22.66 3.28
N ALA A 23 -6.30 -21.68 3.17
CA ALA A 23 -6.05 -20.71 4.24
C ALA A 23 -7.27 -19.80 4.47
N SER A 24 -7.89 -19.30 3.40
CA SER A 24 -9.09 -18.45 3.56
C SER A 24 -10.29 -19.22 4.10
N GLU A 25 -10.55 -20.45 3.64
CA GLU A 25 -11.64 -21.28 4.17
C GLU A 25 -11.43 -21.60 5.65
N SER A 26 -10.18 -21.83 6.06
CA SER A 26 -9.85 -22.08 7.47
C SER A 26 -10.12 -20.85 8.34
N LEU A 27 -9.74 -19.65 7.87
CA LEU A 27 -10.06 -18.39 8.55
C LEU A 27 -11.58 -18.19 8.65
N PHE A 28 -12.32 -18.40 7.56
CA PHE A 28 -13.77 -18.24 7.53
C PHE A 28 -14.47 -19.23 8.47
N ALA A 29 -14.06 -20.50 8.48
CA ALA A 29 -14.62 -21.51 9.37
C ALA A 29 -14.38 -21.17 10.85
N ALA A 30 -13.16 -20.78 11.22
CA ALA A 30 -12.84 -20.40 12.61
C ALA A 30 -13.61 -19.15 13.05
N LEU A 31 -13.68 -18.14 12.18
CA LEU A 31 -14.40 -16.90 12.47
C LEU A 31 -15.91 -17.12 12.55
N GLY A 32 -16.49 -17.82 11.58
CA GLY A 32 -17.92 -18.12 11.51
C GLY A 32 -18.41 -19.01 12.65
N ALA A 33 -17.56 -19.90 13.16
CA ALA A 33 -17.85 -20.68 14.36
C ALA A 33 -17.85 -19.83 15.64
N GLY A 34 -17.19 -18.67 15.65
CA GLY A 34 -17.02 -17.84 16.85
C GLY A 34 -15.83 -18.23 17.74
N LEU A 35 -14.88 -19.02 17.21
CA LEU A 35 -13.73 -19.54 17.97
C LEU A 35 -12.94 -18.44 18.69
N PHE A 36 -12.62 -17.35 18.00
CA PHE A 36 -11.81 -16.27 18.56
C PHE A 36 -12.54 -15.53 19.69
N THR A 37 -13.87 -15.44 19.62
CA THR A 37 -14.66 -14.82 20.70
C THR A 37 -14.70 -15.74 21.92
N PHE A 38 -14.92 -17.04 21.72
CA PHE A 38 -14.85 -18.03 22.79
C PHE A 38 -13.50 -18.00 23.53
N LEU A 39 -12.38 -18.00 22.79
CA LEU A 39 -11.04 -17.93 23.38
C LEU A 39 -10.74 -16.59 24.05
N ALA A 40 -11.45 -15.52 23.68
CA ALA A 40 -11.34 -14.24 24.36
C ALA A 40 -12.04 -14.27 25.72
N ASP A 41 -13.23 -14.85 25.77
CA ASP A 41 -14.07 -14.94 26.97
C ASP A 41 -13.48 -15.94 27.98
N ALA A 42 -12.90 -17.03 27.51
CA ALA A 42 -12.27 -18.06 28.34
C ALA A 42 -10.80 -17.74 28.72
N GLU A 43 -10.20 -16.72 28.11
CA GLU A 43 -8.75 -16.42 28.09
C GLU A 43 -7.88 -17.50 27.43
N SER A 44 -8.14 -18.78 27.73
CA SER A 44 -7.56 -19.95 27.09
C SER A 44 -8.44 -21.19 27.33
N ALA A 45 -8.32 -22.22 26.49
CA ALA A 45 -9.01 -23.50 26.69
C ALA A 45 -8.23 -24.68 26.11
N ASP A 46 -8.42 -25.88 26.65
CA ASP A 46 -7.88 -27.10 26.04
C ASP A 46 -8.71 -27.52 24.80
N ALA A 47 -8.13 -28.37 23.95
CA ALA A 47 -8.77 -28.81 22.71
C ALA A 47 -10.08 -29.59 22.94
N GLY A 48 -10.20 -30.30 24.06
CA GLY A 48 -11.40 -31.04 24.43
C GLY A 48 -12.55 -30.11 24.78
N ASP A 49 -12.28 -29.07 25.57
CA ASP A 49 -13.27 -28.04 25.92
C ASP A 49 -13.73 -27.25 24.69
N ILE A 50 -12.80 -26.88 23.80
CA ILE A 50 -13.12 -26.24 22.51
C ILE A 50 -14.02 -27.16 21.68
N ALA A 51 -13.65 -28.45 21.57
CA ALA A 51 -14.43 -29.41 20.82
C ALA A 51 -15.84 -29.60 21.39
N ALA A 52 -15.97 -29.68 22.71
CA ALA A 52 -17.25 -29.80 23.40
C ALA A 52 -18.13 -28.56 23.17
N HIS A 53 -17.56 -27.36 23.23
CA HIS A 53 -18.29 -26.10 23.03
C HIS A 53 -18.87 -25.98 21.61
N PHE A 54 -18.07 -26.30 20.59
CA PHE A 54 -18.51 -26.18 19.18
C PHE A 54 -19.15 -27.47 18.60
N GLY A 55 -19.26 -28.53 19.41
CA GLY A 55 -19.77 -29.82 18.94
C GLY A 55 -18.85 -30.51 17.92
N TRP A 56 -17.56 -30.21 17.95
CA TRP A 56 -16.56 -30.82 17.07
C TRP A 56 -16.09 -32.18 17.61
N LYS A 57 -15.50 -33.00 16.73
CA LYS A 57 -14.80 -34.21 17.16
C LYS A 57 -13.45 -33.79 17.76
N PRO A 58 -13.05 -34.29 18.95
CA PRO A 58 -11.80 -33.86 19.61
C PRO A 58 -10.57 -33.93 18.70
N ASP A 59 -10.34 -35.05 18.02
CA ASP A 59 -9.21 -35.22 17.06
C ASP A 59 -9.26 -34.21 15.90
N ALA A 60 -10.46 -33.91 15.38
CA ALA A 60 -10.62 -32.95 14.29
C ALA A 60 -10.37 -31.51 14.76
N ALA A 61 -10.85 -31.16 15.96
CA ALA A 61 -10.63 -29.86 16.58
C ALA A 61 -9.15 -29.62 16.81
N GLU A 62 -8.43 -30.59 17.39
CA GLU A 62 -6.99 -30.47 17.64
C GLU A 62 -6.20 -30.27 16.35
N ARG A 63 -6.46 -31.07 15.31
CA ARG A 63 -5.82 -30.91 13.99
C ARG A 63 -6.08 -29.53 13.37
N PHE A 64 -7.31 -29.01 13.53
CA PHE A 64 -7.67 -27.70 13.02
C PHE A 64 -6.98 -26.57 13.81
N LEU A 65 -6.90 -26.67 15.13
CA LEU A 65 -6.20 -25.72 15.99
C LEU A 65 -4.70 -25.65 15.65
N TRP A 66 -4.05 -26.79 15.37
CA TRP A 66 -2.67 -26.80 14.87
C TRP A 66 -2.52 -26.04 13.54
N LEU A 67 -3.44 -26.21 12.58
CA LEU A 67 -3.44 -25.41 11.36
C LEU A 67 -3.60 -23.92 11.65
N LEU A 68 -4.55 -23.54 12.51
CA LEU A 68 -4.76 -22.14 12.90
C LEU A 68 -3.53 -21.53 13.58
N ARG A 69 -2.75 -22.33 14.31
CA ARG A 69 -1.47 -21.91 14.89
C ARG A 69 -0.42 -21.64 13.82
N GLU A 70 -0.28 -22.51 12.81
CA GLU A 70 0.64 -22.26 11.70
C GLU A 70 0.22 -21.06 10.84
N LEU A 71 -1.08 -20.72 10.82
CA LEU A 71 -1.60 -19.48 10.25
C LEU A 71 -1.38 -18.25 11.16
N GLY A 72 -0.89 -18.42 12.39
CA GLY A 72 -0.64 -17.37 13.37
C GLY A 72 -1.90 -16.79 14.02
N LEU A 73 -3.03 -17.51 13.95
CA LEU A 73 -4.33 -17.06 14.46
C LEU A 73 -4.56 -17.45 15.93
N VAL A 74 -4.03 -18.59 16.35
CA VAL A 74 -4.02 -19.02 17.76
C VAL A 74 -2.62 -19.44 18.15
N ASP A 75 -2.35 -19.56 19.45
CA ASP A 75 -1.12 -20.19 19.94
C ASP A 75 -1.46 -21.21 21.03
N HIS A 76 -0.48 -22.04 21.36
CA HIS A 76 -0.63 -23.17 22.27
C HIS A 76 0.51 -23.21 23.28
N TYR A 77 0.16 -23.23 24.56
CA TYR A 77 1.11 -23.33 25.67
C TYR A 77 0.51 -24.17 26.79
N ASP A 78 1.28 -25.13 27.31
CA ASP A 78 0.91 -25.99 28.44
C ASP A 78 -0.47 -26.66 28.31
N GLY A 79 -0.79 -27.18 27.12
CA GLY A 79 -2.06 -27.84 26.83
C GLY A 79 -3.23 -26.88 26.56
N GLN A 80 -3.00 -25.58 26.60
CA GLN A 80 -4.02 -24.54 26.46
C GLN A 80 -3.86 -23.77 25.15
N TRP A 81 -4.97 -23.53 24.47
CA TRP A 81 -5.06 -22.73 23.25
C TRP A 81 -5.59 -21.33 23.58
N PHE A 82 -5.02 -20.30 22.95
CA PHE A 82 -5.43 -18.92 23.17
C PHE A 82 -5.24 -18.07 21.90
N ASN A 83 -5.89 -16.91 21.86
CA ASN A 83 -5.76 -15.97 20.75
C ASN A 83 -4.34 -15.37 20.69
N THR A 84 -3.78 -15.27 19.49
CA THR A 84 -2.62 -14.38 19.28
C THR A 84 -3.04 -12.92 19.40
N VAL A 85 -2.06 -12.02 19.51
CA VAL A 85 -2.29 -10.54 19.46
C VAL A 85 -3.11 -10.16 18.22
N LEU A 86 -2.80 -10.76 17.06
CA LEU A 86 -3.50 -10.52 15.81
C LEU A 86 -4.98 -10.87 15.92
N SER A 87 -5.31 -12.07 16.41
CA SER A 87 -6.71 -12.49 16.52
C SER A 87 -7.46 -11.70 17.57
N ARG A 88 -6.80 -11.37 18.68
CA ARG A 88 -7.40 -10.55 19.73
C ARG A 88 -7.78 -9.16 19.23
N ASP A 89 -6.89 -8.52 18.48
CA ASP A 89 -7.06 -7.12 18.09
C ASP A 89 -7.96 -6.97 16.83
N HIS A 90 -8.15 -8.03 16.04
CA HIS A 90 -8.84 -7.97 14.74
C HIS A 90 -10.01 -8.94 14.55
N LEU A 91 -10.08 -10.06 15.28
CA LEU A 91 -11.05 -11.13 15.03
C LEU A 91 -12.08 -11.30 16.17
N ILE A 92 -12.19 -10.33 17.08
CA ILE A 92 -13.16 -10.29 18.18
C ILE A 92 -14.09 -9.08 18.04
N ALA A 93 -15.34 -9.25 18.47
CA ALA A 93 -16.31 -8.18 18.50
C ALA A 93 -15.90 -7.01 19.38
N GLY A 94 -15.97 -5.80 18.81
CA GLY A 94 -15.69 -4.57 19.56
C GLY A 94 -14.20 -4.32 19.81
N ALA A 95 -13.32 -5.17 19.27
CA ALA A 95 -11.89 -4.89 19.28
C ALA A 95 -11.60 -3.56 18.53
N PRO A 96 -10.60 -2.76 18.95
CA PRO A 96 -10.31 -1.46 18.35
C PRO A 96 -10.07 -1.48 16.84
N ALA A 97 -9.62 -2.62 16.30
CA ALA A 97 -9.36 -2.82 14.89
C ALA A 97 -10.13 -4.04 14.32
N ASP A 98 -11.35 -4.30 14.83
CA ASP A 98 -12.25 -5.38 14.39
C ASP A 98 -12.38 -5.41 12.85
N GLN A 99 -11.95 -6.52 12.23
CA GLN A 99 -11.99 -6.78 10.79
C GLN A 99 -13.05 -7.81 10.39
N ARG A 100 -13.89 -8.29 11.31
CA ARG A 100 -14.76 -9.44 11.03
C ARG A 100 -15.76 -9.16 9.90
N ALA A 101 -16.41 -7.99 9.92
CA ALA A 101 -17.32 -7.58 8.85
C ALA A 101 -16.61 -7.53 7.49
N ASN A 102 -15.36 -7.06 7.47
CA ASN A 102 -14.53 -6.98 6.28
C ASN A 102 -14.12 -8.37 5.75
N ILE A 103 -13.91 -9.34 6.63
CA ILE A 103 -13.59 -10.73 6.30
C ILE A 103 -14.83 -11.45 5.76
N HIS A 104 -15.98 -11.35 6.43
CA HIS A 104 -17.23 -11.93 5.95
C HIS A 104 -17.67 -11.34 4.61
N TRP A 105 -17.42 -10.05 4.36
CA TRP A 105 -17.67 -9.47 3.04
C TRP A 105 -16.83 -10.13 1.95
N ARG A 106 -15.56 -10.48 2.21
CA ARG A 106 -14.71 -11.21 1.24
C ARG A 106 -15.21 -12.63 1.01
N GLU A 107 -15.64 -13.31 2.07
CA GLU A 107 -16.27 -14.63 1.98
C GLU A 107 -17.50 -14.59 1.07
N ALA A 108 -18.39 -13.60 1.26
CA ALA A 108 -19.59 -13.43 0.45
C ALA A 108 -19.29 -13.14 -1.03
N LEU A 109 -18.17 -12.49 -1.34
CA LEU A 109 -17.74 -12.19 -2.71
C LEU A 109 -17.09 -13.39 -3.44
N LYS A 110 -16.77 -14.48 -2.74
CA LYS A 110 -16.09 -15.64 -3.33
C LYS A 110 -16.84 -16.23 -4.52
N ALA A 111 -18.17 -16.30 -4.46
CA ALA A 111 -18.99 -16.84 -5.54
C ALA A 111 -18.87 -16.04 -6.85
N GLU A 112 -18.74 -14.71 -6.74
CA GLU A 112 -18.59 -13.83 -7.91
C GLU A 112 -17.28 -14.11 -8.65
N TRP A 113 -16.20 -14.47 -7.93
CA TRP A 113 -14.92 -14.80 -8.53
C TRP A 113 -14.94 -16.08 -9.38
N ALA A 114 -15.89 -17.00 -9.14
CA ALA A 114 -16.08 -18.17 -9.99
C ALA A 114 -16.56 -17.80 -11.41
N THR A 115 -17.08 -16.58 -11.60
CA THR A 115 -17.54 -16.07 -12.91
C THR A 115 -16.41 -15.46 -13.76
N LEU A 116 -15.17 -15.40 -13.23
CA LEU A 116 -14.05 -14.73 -13.89
C LEU A 116 -13.83 -15.14 -15.36
N PRO A 117 -13.91 -16.43 -15.76
CA PRO A 117 -13.79 -16.81 -17.17
C PRO A 117 -14.83 -16.13 -18.08
N ALA A 118 -16.08 -16.02 -17.62
CA ALA A 118 -17.16 -15.36 -18.35
C ALA A 118 -16.96 -13.84 -18.37
N VAL A 119 -16.52 -13.26 -17.25
CA VAL A 119 -16.17 -11.83 -17.15
C VAL A 119 -15.04 -11.46 -18.12
N LEU A 120 -14.00 -12.29 -18.23
CA LEU A 120 -12.90 -12.08 -19.18
C LEU A 120 -13.38 -12.15 -20.63
N ALA A 121 -14.28 -13.08 -20.95
CA ALA A 121 -14.85 -13.19 -22.30
C ALA A 121 -15.74 -11.98 -22.66
N ALA A 122 -16.50 -11.46 -21.68
CA ALA A 122 -17.38 -10.30 -21.87
C ALA A 122 -16.65 -8.95 -21.77
N GLY A 123 -15.49 -8.90 -21.09
CA GLY A 123 -14.79 -7.67 -20.73
C GLY A 123 -15.46 -6.84 -19.63
N THR A 124 -16.48 -7.39 -18.96
CA THR A 124 -17.27 -6.74 -17.90
C THR A 124 -17.97 -7.79 -17.04
N ARG A 125 -18.52 -7.36 -15.90
CA ARG A 125 -19.33 -8.18 -15.01
C ARG A 125 -20.45 -8.90 -15.76
N THR A 126 -20.63 -10.18 -15.47
CA THR A 126 -21.64 -11.04 -16.12
C THR A 126 -22.78 -11.45 -15.19
N HIS A 127 -22.54 -11.47 -13.88
CA HIS A 127 -23.54 -11.84 -12.90
C HIS A 127 -24.19 -10.60 -12.29
N PHE A 128 -25.44 -10.30 -12.65
CA PHE A 128 -26.18 -9.16 -12.11
C PHE A 128 -27.19 -9.62 -11.05
N PRO A 129 -27.53 -8.78 -10.05
CA PRO A 129 -28.64 -9.08 -9.16
C PRO A 129 -29.92 -9.30 -9.98
N GLU A 130 -30.75 -10.26 -9.57
CA GLU A 130 -32.03 -10.49 -10.24
C GLU A 130 -32.90 -9.21 -10.19
N PRO A 131 -33.61 -8.86 -11.28
CA PRO A 131 -34.45 -7.66 -11.32
C PRO A 131 -35.54 -7.59 -10.25
N ALA A 132 -35.88 -8.73 -9.63
CA ALA A 132 -36.93 -8.87 -8.63
C ALA A 132 -36.44 -8.76 -7.16
N VAL A 133 -35.15 -8.49 -6.93
CA VAL A 133 -34.64 -8.30 -5.56
C VAL A 133 -35.26 -7.04 -4.94
N SER A 134 -35.88 -7.18 -3.77
CA SER A 134 -36.52 -6.05 -3.10
C SER A 134 -35.51 -5.04 -2.53
N ASP A 135 -35.93 -3.78 -2.40
CA ASP A 135 -35.11 -2.74 -1.76
C ASP A 135 -34.68 -3.13 -0.34
N ALA A 136 -35.52 -3.87 0.40
CA ALA A 136 -35.19 -4.35 1.73
C ALA A 136 -33.99 -5.32 1.74
N VAL A 137 -33.91 -6.24 0.76
CA VAL A 137 -32.77 -7.15 0.62
C VAL A 137 -31.52 -6.39 0.19
N MET A 138 -31.66 -5.42 -0.72
CA MET A 138 -30.56 -4.56 -1.13
C MET A 138 -30.05 -3.69 0.03
N ASP A 139 -30.92 -3.22 0.91
CA ASP A 139 -30.55 -2.43 2.09
C ASP A 139 -29.76 -3.24 3.11
N VAL A 140 -30.09 -4.54 3.30
CA VAL A 140 -29.26 -5.43 4.12
C VAL A 140 -27.86 -5.52 3.52
N ARG A 141 -27.74 -5.82 2.22
CA ARG A 141 -26.44 -5.90 1.54
C ARG A 141 -25.66 -4.59 1.60
N ARG A 142 -26.33 -3.44 1.49
CA ARG A 142 -25.71 -2.10 1.64
C ARG A 142 -25.17 -1.90 3.06
N ARG A 143 -25.90 -2.30 4.10
CA ARG A 143 -25.43 -2.20 5.49
C ARG A 143 -24.22 -3.09 5.73
N ASP A 144 -24.23 -4.33 5.22
CA ASP A 144 -23.11 -5.26 5.35
C ASP A 144 -21.85 -4.69 4.66
N TYR A 145 -22.01 -4.14 3.45
CA TYR A 145 -20.94 -3.44 2.75
C TYR A 145 -20.39 -2.26 3.56
N LEU A 146 -21.25 -1.41 4.13
CA LEU A 146 -20.81 -0.27 4.94
C LEU A 146 -20.05 -0.70 6.19
N GLN A 147 -20.52 -1.74 6.90
CA GLN A 147 -19.80 -2.26 8.06
C GLN A 147 -18.42 -2.80 7.68
N ALA A 148 -18.32 -3.51 6.55
CA ALA A 148 -17.05 -3.99 6.02
C ALA A 148 -16.11 -2.85 5.67
N MET A 149 -16.58 -1.82 4.96
CA MET A 149 -15.77 -0.67 4.57
C MET A 149 -15.38 0.19 5.77
N ASP A 150 -16.24 0.37 6.76
CA ASP A 150 -15.92 1.09 7.99
C ASP A 150 -14.75 0.44 8.74
N ALA A 151 -14.73 -0.89 8.81
CA ALA A 151 -13.61 -1.65 9.38
C ALA A 151 -12.30 -1.42 8.59
N VAL A 152 -12.36 -1.34 7.26
CA VAL A 152 -11.18 -1.02 6.44
C VAL A 152 -10.71 0.40 6.70
N ILE A 153 -11.63 1.36 6.66
CA ILE A 153 -11.37 2.80 6.82
C ILE A 153 -10.79 3.10 8.20
N ALA A 154 -11.30 2.46 9.26
CA ALA A 154 -10.78 2.58 10.63
C ALA A 154 -9.28 2.25 10.72
N GLY A 155 -8.81 1.28 9.94
CA GLY A 155 -7.39 0.93 9.84
C GLY A 155 -6.53 1.92 9.05
N LYS A 156 -7.12 2.80 8.23
CA LYS A 156 -6.38 3.78 7.41
C LYS A 156 -6.32 5.16 8.06
N LEU A 157 -7.38 5.57 8.75
CA LEU A 157 -7.52 6.92 9.31
C LEU A 157 -6.39 7.35 10.27
N PRO A 158 -5.84 6.48 11.13
CA PRO A 158 -4.72 6.85 12.00
C PRO A 158 -3.48 7.31 11.22
N GLU A 159 -3.27 6.82 9.99
CA GLU A 159 -2.20 7.29 9.11
C GLU A 159 -2.62 8.54 8.33
N ILE A 160 -3.84 8.56 7.77
CA ILE A 160 -4.30 9.64 6.87
C ILE A 160 -4.54 10.98 7.60
N LEU A 161 -5.17 10.95 8.78
CA LEU A 161 -5.53 12.15 9.53
C LEU A 161 -4.31 13.05 9.84
N PRO A 162 -3.22 12.55 10.48
CA PRO A 162 -2.08 13.39 10.81
C PRO A 162 -1.39 13.96 9.56
N MET A 163 -1.46 13.29 8.41
CA MET A 163 -0.91 13.81 7.15
C MET A 163 -1.66 15.05 6.66
N ALA A 164 -3.00 15.03 6.73
CA ALA A 164 -3.86 16.05 6.13
C ALA A 164 -4.15 17.24 7.06
N LEU A 165 -4.33 16.99 8.36
CA LEU A 165 -4.76 18.00 9.34
C LEU A 165 -3.95 19.31 9.33
N PRO A 166 -2.60 19.29 9.21
CA PRO A 166 -1.82 20.53 9.25
C PRO A 166 -2.05 21.46 8.03
N ALA A 167 -2.62 20.94 6.94
CA ALA A 167 -2.94 21.71 5.76
C ALA A 167 -4.34 22.36 5.80
N LEU A 168 -5.16 22.03 6.80
CA LEU A 168 -6.58 22.38 6.88
C LEU A 168 -6.87 23.48 7.93
N PRO A 169 -7.79 24.41 7.67
CA PRO A 169 -8.23 25.39 8.67
C PRO A 169 -9.06 24.73 9.78
N LYS A 170 -9.11 25.33 10.98
CA LYS A 170 -9.90 24.75 12.10
C LYS A 170 -11.39 24.62 11.76
N ASN A 171 -11.94 25.58 11.04
CA ASN A 171 -13.34 25.66 10.60
C ASN A 171 -13.57 25.04 9.21
N THR A 172 -12.82 23.98 8.87
CA THR A 172 -12.89 23.29 7.56
C THR A 172 -14.32 22.94 7.16
N ARG A 173 -14.70 23.27 5.92
CA ARG A 173 -15.87 22.71 5.24
C ARG A 173 -15.47 21.47 4.46
N ILE A 174 -16.06 20.33 4.82
CA ILE A 174 -15.72 19.01 4.25
C ILE A 174 -16.86 18.57 3.31
N LEU A 175 -16.51 18.09 2.11
CA LEU A 175 -17.39 17.29 1.27
C LEU A 175 -16.83 15.85 1.24
N ASP A 176 -17.61 14.91 1.74
CA ASP A 176 -17.30 13.48 1.65
C ASP A 176 -18.11 12.88 0.50
N VAL A 177 -17.45 12.54 -0.60
CA VAL A 177 -18.08 12.13 -1.86
C VAL A 177 -18.22 10.61 -1.90
N GLY A 178 -19.44 10.11 -2.13
CA GLY A 178 -19.76 8.69 -1.95
C GLY A 178 -19.57 8.28 -0.49
N ALA A 179 -20.11 9.09 0.42
CA ALA A 179 -19.79 9.05 1.85
C ALA A 179 -20.08 7.70 2.51
N GLY A 180 -21.03 6.92 2.00
CA GLY A 180 -21.47 5.66 2.59
C GLY A 180 -21.95 5.87 4.03
N SER A 181 -21.21 5.36 5.00
CA SER A 181 -21.49 5.59 6.42
C SER A 181 -21.15 7.02 6.87
N GLY A 182 -20.28 7.72 6.15
CA GLY A 182 -19.65 8.98 6.54
C GLY A 182 -18.46 8.82 7.49
N ALA A 183 -17.83 7.65 7.54
CA ALA A 183 -16.70 7.36 8.42
C ALA A 183 -15.53 8.34 8.21
N PHE A 184 -15.16 8.63 6.96
CA PHE A 184 -14.10 9.57 6.62
C PHE A 184 -14.42 10.99 7.10
N GLY A 185 -15.54 11.57 6.64
CA GLY A 185 -15.98 12.91 7.03
C GLY A 185 -16.09 13.05 8.55
N CYS A 186 -16.64 12.04 9.25
CA CYS A 186 -16.78 12.07 10.70
C CYS A 186 -15.46 11.94 11.45
N ALA A 187 -14.47 11.25 10.90
CA ALA A 187 -13.14 11.19 11.49
C ALA A 187 -12.47 12.57 11.51
N PHE A 188 -12.57 13.31 10.41
CA PHE A 188 -12.10 14.70 10.35
C PHE A 188 -12.91 15.62 11.29
N LEU A 189 -14.24 15.46 11.38
CA LEU A 189 -15.05 16.23 12.33
C LEU A 189 -14.67 15.98 13.81
N LYS A 190 -14.19 14.77 14.15
CA LYS A 190 -13.68 14.49 15.51
C LYS A 190 -12.35 15.20 15.76
N ALA A 191 -11.48 15.26 14.76
CA ALA A 191 -10.18 15.95 14.84
C ALA A 191 -10.28 17.48 14.74
N LEU A 192 -11.33 18.01 14.09
CA LEU A 192 -11.58 19.44 13.87
C LEU A 192 -12.94 19.83 14.49
N PRO A 193 -12.95 20.33 15.75
CA PRO A 193 -14.20 20.62 16.47
C PRO A 193 -15.10 21.68 15.82
N GLU A 194 -14.51 22.62 15.07
CA GLU A 194 -15.21 23.71 14.37
C GLU A 194 -15.64 23.35 12.94
N ALA A 195 -15.20 22.19 12.42
CA ALA A 195 -15.51 21.77 11.07
C ALA A 195 -16.97 21.33 10.90
N ARG A 196 -17.43 21.35 9.64
CA ARG A 196 -18.73 20.83 9.20
C ARG A 196 -18.54 19.95 7.97
N ALA A 197 -19.33 18.89 7.86
CA ALA A 197 -19.26 17.96 6.75
C ALA A 197 -20.59 17.84 6.03
N GLU A 198 -20.52 17.78 4.70
CA GLU A 198 -21.60 17.37 3.82
C GLU A 198 -21.27 15.96 3.32
N LEU A 199 -22.12 14.99 3.67
CA LEU A 199 -22.01 13.61 3.25
C LEU A 199 -22.86 13.46 1.98
N MET A 200 -22.19 13.29 0.86
CA MET A 200 -22.79 13.26 -0.47
C MET A 200 -22.84 11.84 -0.99
N ASP A 201 -24.01 11.35 -1.34
CA ASP A 201 -24.19 9.99 -1.85
C ASP A 201 -25.47 9.86 -2.72
N ILE A 202 -25.62 8.73 -3.38
CA ILE A 202 -26.82 8.39 -4.14
C ILE A 202 -28.04 8.23 -3.23
N ARG A 203 -29.23 8.47 -3.79
CA ARG A 203 -30.51 8.40 -3.08
C ARG A 203 -30.67 7.14 -2.22
N GLN A 204 -30.21 6.00 -2.72
CA GLN A 204 -30.38 4.70 -2.08
C GLN A 204 -29.55 4.56 -0.79
N MET A 205 -28.45 5.31 -0.65
CA MET A 205 -27.58 5.23 0.52
C MET A 205 -28.04 6.16 1.65
N LEU A 206 -28.64 7.31 1.31
CA LEU A 206 -28.96 8.36 2.28
C LEU A 206 -29.82 7.93 3.47
N PRO A 207 -30.86 7.07 3.34
CA PRO A 207 -31.62 6.60 4.49
C PRO A 207 -30.75 5.84 5.50
N ILE A 208 -29.81 5.03 5.00
CA ILE A 208 -28.87 4.27 5.83
C ILE A 208 -27.87 5.22 6.49
N THR A 209 -27.29 6.14 5.71
CA THR A 209 -26.37 7.18 6.23
C THR A 209 -27.04 8.05 7.31
N ALA A 210 -28.31 8.41 7.12
CA ALA A 210 -29.10 9.18 8.08
C ALA A 210 -29.29 8.42 9.39
N ALA A 211 -29.64 7.13 9.32
CA ALA A 211 -29.80 6.29 10.50
C ALA A 211 -28.46 6.14 11.27
N ILE A 212 -27.36 5.91 10.57
CA ILE A 212 -26.01 5.86 11.15
C ILE A 212 -25.67 7.20 11.82
N ASN A 213 -25.92 8.32 11.16
CA ASN A 213 -25.63 9.64 11.70
C ASN A 213 -26.49 9.96 12.94
N ALA A 214 -27.75 9.53 12.97
CA ALA A 214 -28.64 9.70 14.12
C ALA A 214 -28.16 8.93 15.37
N GLY A 215 -27.45 7.82 15.19
CA GLY A 215 -26.83 7.06 16.27
C GLY A 215 -25.54 7.67 16.83
N ARG A 216 -24.98 8.71 16.19
CA ARG A 216 -23.74 9.37 16.65
C ARG A 216 -24.01 10.35 17.81
N PRO A 217 -22.97 10.73 18.60
CA PRO A 217 -23.11 11.79 19.58
C PRO A 217 -23.72 13.07 18.97
N LYS A 218 -24.72 13.65 19.64
CA LYS A 218 -25.48 14.82 19.12
C LYS A 218 -24.60 15.98 18.65
N ALA A 219 -23.47 16.23 19.33
CA ALA A 219 -22.51 17.27 18.97
C ALA A 219 -21.80 17.00 17.63
N LEU A 220 -21.60 15.73 17.26
CA LEU A 220 -21.07 15.33 15.97
C LEU A 220 -22.17 15.34 14.89
N ALA A 221 -23.32 14.73 15.18
CA ALA A 221 -24.42 14.59 14.23
C ALA A 221 -24.95 15.95 13.72
N ARG A 222 -24.98 16.99 14.57
CA ARG A 222 -25.39 18.36 14.19
C ARG A 222 -24.44 19.07 13.22
N ARG A 223 -23.22 18.55 13.04
CA ARG A 223 -22.21 19.11 12.13
C ARG A 223 -22.19 18.39 10.78
N VAL A 224 -23.10 17.45 10.58
CA VAL A 224 -23.28 16.66 9.36
C VAL A 224 -24.54 17.13 8.63
N THR A 225 -24.44 17.37 7.33
CA THR A 225 -25.57 17.52 6.40
C THR A 225 -25.51 16.41 5.37
N LEU A 226 -26.65 15.89 4.93
CA LEU A 226 -26.71 14.87 3.88
C LEU A 226 -27.07 15.53 2.54
N ARG A 227 -26.45 15.06 1.46
CA ARG A 227 -26.69 15.53 0.09
C ARG A 227 -26.96 14.37 -0.84
N GLU A 228 -28.12 14.39 -1.50
CA GLU A 228 -28.41 13.48 -2.61
C GLU A 228 -27.68 13.98 -3.85
N GLN A 229 -26.75 13.19 -4.37
CA GLN A 229 -26.06 13.47 -5.62
C GLN A 229 -25.49 12.17 -6.17
N ASN A 230 -25.80 11.87 -7.43
CA ASN A 230 -25.04 10.91 -8.20
C ASN A 230 -23.78 11.61 -8.73
N ILE A 231 -22.61 11.06 -8.45
CA ILE A 231 -21.32 11.66 -8.82
C ILE A 231 -21.12 11.77 -10.34
N LEU A 232 -21.85 10.98 -11.12
CA LEU A 232 -21.80 11.01 -12.59
C LEU A 232 -22.70 12.09 -13.19
N ASP A 233 -23.72 12.53 -12.45
CA ASP A 233 -24.66 13.57 -12.87
C ASP A 233 -24.04 14.94 -12.58
N ARG A 234 -23.63 15.65 -13.64
CA ARG A 234 -22.91 16.93 -13.55
C ARG A 234 -23.77 18.09 -14.09
N PRO A 235 -23.65 19.31 -13.53
CA PRO A 235 -22.78 19.68 -12.41
C PRO A 235 -23.30 19.14 -11.06
N TRP A 236 -22.43 19.03 -10.05
CA TRP A 236 -22.85 18.69 -8.69
C TRP A 236 -23.55 19.89 -8.03
N ASP A 237 -24.71 19.67 -7.40
CA ASP A 237 -25.46 20.71 -6.69
C ASP A 237 -24.93 20.92 -5.26
N VAL A 238 -23.67 21.38 -5.17
CA VAL A 238 -22.94 21.58 -3.92
C VAL A 238 -22.11 22.86 -3.91
N GLY A 239 -21.69 23.29 -2.71
CA GLY A 239 -20.94 24.53 -2.51
C GLY A 239 -19.44 24.42 -2.84
N ARG A 240 -18.64 25.30 -2.24
CA ARG A 240 -17.17 25.15 -2.21
C ARG A 240 -16.70 24.64 -0.84
N TYR A 241 -15.64 23.85 -0.84
CA TYR A 241 -15.14 23.12 0.32
C TYR A 241 -13.63 23.27 0.48
N ASP A 242 -13.18 23.24 1.75
CA ASP A 242 -11.77 23.30 2.12
C ASP A 242 -11.13 21.90 2.11
N LEU A 243 -11.95 20.86 2.23
CA LEU A 243 -11.56 19.46 2.05
C LEU A 243 -12.62 18.74 1.20
N ILE A 244 -12.20 18.10 0.12
CA ILE A 244 -13.03 17.15 -0.63
C ILE A 244 -12.37 15.78 -0.53
N ILE A 245 -13.13 14.76 -0.13
CA ILE A 245 -12.66 13.39 0.07
C ILE A 245 -13.25 12.50 -1.03
N LEU A 246 -12.38 11.82 -1.77
CA LEU A 246 -12.70 10.75 -2.70
C LEU A 246 -12.00 9.48 -2.21
N SER A 247 -12.65 8.73 -1.32
CA SER A 247 -12.11 7.46 -0.80
C SER A 247 -12.82 6.27 -1.44
N ASN A 248 -12.09 5.38 -2.10
CA ASN A 248 -12.64 4.23 -2.84
C ASN A 248 -13.69 4.63 -3.89
N ILE A 249 -13.52 5.80 -4.50
CA ILE A 249 -14.42 6.33 -5.53
C ILE A 249 -13.83 6.19 -6.93
N VAL A 250 -12.54 6.54 -7.08
CA VAL A 250 -11.93 6.64 -8.40
C VAL A 250 -11.88 5.28 -9.07
N HIS A 251 -11.65 4.19 -8.32
CA HIS A 251 -11.65 2.85 -8.87
C HIS A 251 -13.03 2.29 -9.25
N ALA A 252 -14.13 2.90 -8.79
CA ALA A 252 -15.47 2.36 -8.96
C ALA A 252 -16.04 2.60 -10.37
N THR A 253 -15.40 3.46 -11.16
CA THR A 253 -15.90 3.93 -12.47
C THR A 253 -14.84 3.86 -13.57
N GLY A 254 -15.27 3.95 -14.82
CA GLY A 254 -14.41 3.89 -16.00
C GLY A 254 -13.56 5.16 -16.18
N ARG A 255 -12.53 5.08 -17.04
CA ARG A 255 -11.47 6.12 -17.12
C ARG A 255 -12.01 7.52 -17.39
N ALA A 256 -12.98 7.65 -18.30
CA ALA A 256 -13.59 8.92 -18.65
C ALA A 256 -14.47 9.49 -17.52
N GLU A 257 -15.17 8.62 -16.80
CA GLU A 257 -16.03 8.97 -15.66
C GLU A 257 -15.17 9.40 -14.47
N SER A 258 -14.13 8.64 -14.13
CA SER A 258 -13.19 8.98 -13.05
C SER A 258 -12.48 10.31 -13.32
N ALA A 259 -12.06 10.57 -14.56
CA ALA A 259 -11.48 11.88 -14.94
C ALA A 259 -12.49 13.02 -14.79
N ALA A 260 -13.74 12.79 -15.20
CA ALA A 260 -14.83 13.74 -15.04
C ALA A 260 -15.15 14.04 -13.56
N VAL A 261 -15.16 13.02 -12.70
CA VAL A 261 -15.38 13.15 -11.25
C VAL A 261 -14.26 13.96 -10.60
N LEU A 262 -12.99 13.70 -10.96
CA LEU A 262 -11.85 14.48 -10.46
C LEU A 262 -11.92 15.95 -10.89
N ALA A 263 -12.27 16.19 -12.16
CA ALA A 263 -12.44 17.54 -12.68
C ALA A 263 -13.61 18.28 -12.01
N GLU A 264 -14.72 17.60 -11.74
CA GLU A 264 -15.87 18.18 -11.04
C GLU A 264 -15.51 18.50 -9.59
N ALA A 265 -14.88 17.57 -8.86
CA ALA A 265 -14.39 17.80 -7.51
C ALA A 265 -13.47 19.03 -7.44
N ALA A 266 -12.55 19.20 -8.40
CA ALA A 266 -11.67 20.37 -8.46
C ALA A 266 -12.44 21.70 -8.55
N ARG A 267 -13.59 21.75 -9.24
CA ARG A 267 -14.41 22.98 -9.36
C ARG A 267 -15.00 23.42 -8.03
N HIS A 268 -15.21 22.50 -7.12
CA HIS A 268 -15.79 22.72 -5.79
C HIS A 268 -14.74 22.98 -4.69
N LEU A 269 -13.46 23.04 -5.01
CA LEU A 269 -12.44 23.46 -4.03
C LEU A 269 -12.50 24.97 -3.76
N THR A 270 -12.25 25.38 -2.53
CA THR A 270 -11.85 26.77 -2.23
C THR A 270 -10.41 27.00 -2.74
N PRO A 271 -9.97 28.27 -2.91
CA PRO A 271 -8.58 28.54 -3.32
C PRO A 271 -7.51 27.91 -2.42
N GLY A 272 -7.80 27.77 -1.12
CA GLY A 272 -6.95 27.09 -0.14
C GLY A 272 -7.35 25.65 0.16
N GLY A 273 -8.24 25.07 -0.64
CA GLY A 273 -8.82 23.75 -0.41
C GLY A 273 -7.91 22.60 -0.84
N LEU A 274 -8.14 21.44 -0.21
CA LEU A 274 -7.42 20.19 -0.40
C LEU A 274 -8.38 19.12 -0.96
N LEU A 275 -7.99 18.45 -2.03
CA LEU A 275 -8.59 17.21 -2.51
C LEU A 275 -7.76 16.04 -1.98
N LEU A 276 -8.42 15.08 -1.33
CA LEU A 276 -7.85 13.85 -0.83
C LEU A 276 -8.42 12.68 -1.63
N VAL A 277 -7.58 12.01 -2.42
CA VAL A 277 -7.93 10.81 -3.16
C VAL A 277 -7.28 9.61 -2.49
N HIS A 278 -8.08 8.73 -1.88
CA HIS A 278 -7.63 7.51 -1.21
C HIS A 278 -8.10 6.30 -2.00
N ASP A 279 -7.18 5.51 -2.54
CA ASP A 279 -7.52 4.42 -3.45
C ASP A 279 -6.40 3.35 -3.55
N PHE A 280 -6.70 2.26 -4.26
CA PHE A 280 -5.74 1.28 -4.76
C PHE A 280 -5.02 1.85 -5.98
N PHE A 281 -3.76 2.22 -5.81
CA PHE A 281 -2.91 2.63 -6.94
C PHE A 281 -2.03 1.48 -7.42
N THR A 282 -1.92 1.32 -8.73
CA THR A 282 -1.19 0.19 -9.34
C THR A 282 0.29 0.08 -8.95
N GLU A 283 0.89 1.20 -8.52
CA GLU A 283 2.28 1.30 -8.08
C GLU A 283 2.48 0.86 -6.61
N HIS A 284 1.42 0.95 -5.79
CA HIS A 284 1.44 0.61 -4.37
C HIS A 284 0.87 -0.79 -4.15
N ARG A 285 1.64 -1.65 -3.49
CA ARG A 285 1.32 -3.10 -3.32
C ARG A 285 0.80 -3.73 -4.64
N PRO A 286 1.63 -3.81 -5.70
CA PRO A 286 1.17 -4.08 -7.07
C PRO A 286 0.28 -5.33 -7.23
N LEU A 287 0.63 -6.45 -6.58
CA LEU A 287 -0.20 -7.65 -6.63
C LEU A 287 -1.62 -7.38 -6.08
N LYS A 288 -1.70 -6.70 -4.94
CA LYS A 288 -2.97 -6.41 -4.28
C LYS A 288 -3.81 -5.39 -5.06
N SER A 289 -3.19 -4.36 -5.62
CA SER A 289 -3.91 -3.38 -6.47
C SER A 289 -4.38 -4.00 -7.78
N ARG A 290 -3.65 -4.94 -8.38
CA ARG A 290 -4.10 -5.71 -9.55
C ARG A 290 -5.22 -6.71 -9.23
N LEU A 291 -5.16 -7.37 -8.07
CA LEU A 291 -6.28 -8.17 -7.60
C LEU A 291 -7.53 -7.30 -7.34
N SER A 292 -7.35 -6.08 -6.84
CA SER A 292 -8.44 -5.11 -6.66
C SER A 292 -9.02 -4.65 -8.01
N ASP A 293 -8.17 -4.44 -9.02
CA ASP A 293 -8.59 -4.11 -10.40
C ASP A 293 -9.53 -5.19 -10.98
N ILE A 294 -9.10 -6.45 -10.89
CA ILE A 294 -9.93 -7.59 -11.33
C ILE A 294 -11.19 -7.71 -10.46
N ASN A 295 -11.08 -7.45 -9.15
CA ASN A 295 -12.25 -7.43 -8.27
C ASN A 295 -13.28 -6.38 -8.71
N MET A 296 -12.84 -5.20 -9.20
CA MET A 296 -13.73 -4.18 -9.74
C MET A 296 -14.37 -4.63 -11.05
N MET A 297 -13.63 -5.26 -11.96
CA MET A 297 -14.19 -5.82 -13.19
C MET A 297 -15.25 -6.90 -12.92
N VAL A 298 -15.04 -7.73 -11.89
CA VAL A 298 -16.01 -8.77 -11.49
C VAL A 298 -17.27 -8.17 -10.86
N ASN A 299 -17.13 -7.12 -10.04
CA ASN A 299 -18.23 -6.66 -9.18
C ASN A 299 -18.92 -5.36 -9.62
N THR A 300 -18.35 -4.62 -10.56
CA THR A 300 -18.88 -3.32 -11.03
C THR A 300 -19.11 -3.34 -12.54
N TYR A 301 -19.76 -2.30 -13.07
CA TYR A 301 -20.04 -2.20 -14.50
C TYR A 301 -18.77 -1.97 -15.34
N ASN A 302 -17.93 -1.02 -14.92
CA ASN A 302 -16.72 -0.62 -15.66
C ASN A 302 -15.58 -0.11 -14.75
N GLY A 303 -15.64 -0.43 -13.45
CA GLY A 303 -14.64 -0.01 -12.47
C GLY A 303 -13.26 -0.61 -12.75
N ARG A 304 -12.23 0.13 -12.35
CA ARG A 304 -10.83 -0.15 -12.66
C ARG A 304 -9.89 0.49 -11.65
N ALA A 305 -8.83 -0.18 -11.23
CA ALA A 305 -7.76 0.47 -10.47
C ALA A 305 -6.85 1.28 -11.40
N TYR A 306 -6.51 2.51 -11.00
CA TYR A 306 -5.69 3.43 -11.79
C TYR A 306 -4.29 3.59 -11.19
N SER A 307 -3.36 4.12 -11.98
CA SER A 307 -2.07 4.54 -11.44
C SER A 307 -2.20 5.88 -10.70
N ALA A 308 -1.41 6.06 -9.65
CA ALA A 308 -1.32 7.34 -8.96
C ALA A 308 -0.81 8.44 -9.91
N ALA A 309 0.08 8.08 -10.83
CA ALA A 309 0.52 8.97 -11.91
C ALA A 309 -0.65 9.46 -12.77
N TRP A 310 -1.58 8.58 -13.16
CA TRP A 310 -2.75 8.98 -13.94
C TRP A 310 -3.68 9.90 -13.16
N VAL A 311 -3.92 9.62 -11.87
CA VAL A 311 -4.72 10.51 -11.00
C VAL A 311 -4.08 11.88 -10.89
N LYS A 312 -2.76 11.94 -10.70
CA LYS A 312 -1.98 13.20 -10.69
C LYS A 312 -2.15 13.97 -12.00
N GLU A 313 -2.03 13.31 -13.15
CA GLU A 313 -2.25 13.94 -14.46
C GLU A 313 -3.67 14.51 -14.60
N GLN A 314 -4.70 13.81 -14.12
CA GLN A 314 -6.08 14.31 -14.15
C GLN A 314 -6.27 15.53 -13.23
N CYS A 315 -5.66 15.52 -12.04
CA CYS A 315 -5.65 16.67 -11.15
C CYS A 315 -4.95 17.88 -11.81
N GLU A 316 -3.81 17.66 -12.47
CA GLU A 316 -3.06 18.70 -13.19
C GLU A 316 -3.84 19.26 -14.39
N ALA A 317 -4.53 18.40 -15.15
CA ALA A 317 -5.45 18.82 -16.21
C ALA A 317 -6.62 19.66 -15.67
N ALA A 318 -7.04 19.41 -14.43
CA ALA A 318 -8.01 20.21 -13.69
C ALA A 318 -7.40 21.46 -12.99
N ARG A 319 -6.13 21.80 -13.30
CA ARG A 319 -5.38 22.93 -12.75
C ARG A 319 -5.09 22.86 -11.25
N LEU A 320 -4.98 21.65 -10.71
CA LEU A 320 -4.50 21.40 -9.35
C LEU A 320 -3.03 20.98 -9.39
N ALA A 321 -2.24 21.43 -8.43
CA ALA A 321 -0.99 20.75 -8.10
C ALA A 321 -1.33 19.47 -7.33
N ALA A 322 -0.59 18.39 -7.54
CA ALA A 322 -0.82 17.11 -6.87
C ALA A 322 0.49 16.45 -6.41
N THR A 323 0.43 15.77 -5.27
CA THR A 323 1.56 15.01 -4.73
C THR A 323 1.79 13.72 -5.51
N ALA A 324 2.99 13.15 -5.38
CA ALA A 324 3.16 11.72 -5.58
C ALA A 324 2.27 10.93 -4.58
N PRO A 325 1.97 9.64 -4.83
CA PRO A 325 1.22 8.85 -3.87
C PRO A 325 1.97 8.79 -2.54
N VAL A 326 1.23 9.01 -1.46
CA VAL A 326 1.67 8.79 -0.09
C VAL A 326 1.25 7.36 0.27
N PRO A 327 2.20 6.41 0.36
CA PRO A 327 1.87 5.03 0.66
C PRO A 327 1.37 4.91 2.10
N LEU A 328 0.27 4.17 2.30
CA LEU A 328 -0.10 3.71 3.63
C LEU A 328 0.63 2.40 3.92
N SER A 329 0.77 2.04 5.19
CA SER A 329 1.36 0.76 5.61
C SER A 329 0.66 -0.46 4.97
N THR A 330 -0.63 -0.29 4.69
CA THR A 330 -1.56 -1.27 4.13
C THR A 330 -1.58 -1.30 2.59
N ASP A 331 -2.68 -1.73 1.97
CA ASP A 331 -2.84 -2.00 0.54
C ASP A 331 -3.23 -0.81 -0.34
N THR A 332 -3.43 0.36 0.26
CA THR A 332 -3.94 1.58 -0.38
C THR A 332 -3.00 2.75 -0.12
N ALA A 333 -3.18 3.82 -0.87
CA ALA A 333 -2.36 5.01 -0.78
C ALA A 333 -3.22 6.25 -0.99
N VAL A 334 -2.63 7.43 -0.71
CA VAL A 334 -3.34 8.71 -0.82
C VAL A 334 -2.62 9.62 -1.80
N VAL A 335 -3.36 10.27 -2.69
CA VAL A 335 -2.90 11.41 -3.48
C VAL A 335 -3.60 12.66 -2.97
N PHE A 336 -2.82 13.68 -2.64
CA PHE A 336 -3.33 14.99 -2.27
C PHE A 336 -3.21 15.95 -3.46
N ALA A 337 -4.23 16.75 -3.71
CA ALA A 337 -4.21 17.79 -4.72
C ALA A 337 -4.78 19.11 -4.18
N ALA A 338 -4.28 20.24 -4.66
CA ALA A 338 -4.73 21.56 -4.23
C ALA A 338 -4.54 22.60 -5.34
N THR A 339 -5.34 23.67 -5.29
CA THR A 339 -5.18 24.78 -6.25
C THR A 339 -3.90 25.56 -5.98
N ASP A 340 -3.55 25.78 -4.70
CA ASP A 340 -2.30 26.42 -4.30
C ASP A 340 -1.29 25.36 -3.81
N PRO A 341 -0.13 25.17 -4.48
CA PRO A 341 0.92 24.25 -4.06
C PRO A 341 1.42 24.46 -2.62
N LYS A 342 1.28 25.68 -2.06
CA LYS A 342 1.63 25.97 -0.67
C LYS A 342 0.76 25.19 0.32
N VAL A 343 -0.46 24.80 -0.05
CA VAL A 343 -1.32 23.93 0.76
C VAL A 343 -0.67 22.56 0.92
N LEU A 344 -0.13 21.99 -0.16
CA LEU A 344 0.55 20.69 -0.15
C LEU A 344 1.83 20.72 0.68
N ALA A 345 2.55 21.84 0.69
CA ALA A 345 3.75 22.01 1.50
C ALA A 345 3.50 21.95 3.02
N ARG A 346 2.25 22.14 3.46
CA ARG A 346 1.84 22.03 4.87
C ARG A 346 1.49 20.59 5.28
N LEU A 347 1.34 19.65 4.35
CA LEU A 347 1.02 18.26 4.68
C LEU A 347 2.16 17.63 5.49
N ALA A 348 1.81 16.82 6.49
CA ALA A 348 2.79 16.04 7.26
C ALA A 348 3.01 14.67 6.61
N VAL A 349 3.65 14.66 5.44
CA VAL A 349 3.91 13.45 4.64
C VAL A 349 5.38 13.10 4.63
N ASP A 350 5.70 11.81 4.64
CA ASP A 350 7.08 11.36 4.47
C ASP A 350 7.53 11.56 3.01
N ARG A 351 8.32 12.61 2.79
CA ARG A 351 8.87 12.94 1.46
C ARG A 351 9.74 11.83 0.88
N ALA A 352 10.40 11.01 1.71
CA ALA A 352 11.20 9.89 1.21
C ALA A 352 10.29 8.76 0.72
N ALA A 353 9.19 8.49 1.41
CA ALA A 353 8.19 7.54 0.97
C ALA A 353 7.52 7.98 -0.35
N GLN A 354 7.32 9.29 -0.55
CA GLN A 354 6.80 9.83 -1.82
C GLN A 354 7.75 9.62 -3.02
N LEU A 355 9.04 9.34 -2.80
CA LEU A 355 9.97 9.01 -3.88
C LEU A 355 9.83 7.58 -4.39
N ILE A 356 9.23 6.67 -3.63
CA ILE A 356 9.17 5.23 -3.97
C ILE A 356 8.52 5.03 -5.35
N ALA A 357 7.32 5.57 -5.58
CA ALA A 357 6.63 5.39 -6.85
C ALA A 357 7.36 6.06 -8.04
N PRO A 358 7.79 7.34 -7.96
CA PRO A 358 8.62 7.95 -8.99
C PRO A 358 9.90 7.17 -9.29
N VAL A 359 10.61 6.69 -8.27
CA VAL A 359 11.84 5.90 -8.45
C VAL A 359 11.51 4.57 -9.14
N LYS A 360 10.45 3.86 -8.72
CA LYS A 360 10.01 2.64 -9.41
C LYS A 360 9.63 2.88 -10.87
N SER A 361 9.08 4.05 -11.20
CA SER A 361 8.77 4.43 -12.59
C SER A 361 10.01 4.58 -13.49
N CYS A 362 11.22 4.73 -12.92
CA CYS A 362 12.48 4.63 -13.66
C CYS A 362 12.79 3.18 -14.10
N GLY A 363 11.99 2.19 -13.72
CA GLY A 363 12.15 0.78 -14.07
C GLY A 363 12.86 -0.06 -13.02
N PHE A 364 12.86 0.34 -11.74
CA PHE A 364 13.30 -0.53 -10.66
C PHE A 364 12.21 -1.55 -10.31
N LEU A 365 12.62 -2.78 -9.96
CA LEU A 365 11.71 -3.82 -9.49
C LEU A 365 11.11 -3.43 -8.13
N ASP A 366 11.91 -2.79 -7.27
CA ASP A 366 11.40 -2.18 -6.05
C ASP A 366 12.25 -1.02 -5.54
N ALA A 367 11.67 -0.22 -4.65
CA ALA A 367 12.37 0.83 -3.90
C ALA A 367 11.91 0.78 -2.44
N ILE A 368 12.80 0.33 -1.56
CA ILE A 368 12.47 -0.08 -0.19
C ILE A 368 13.00 0.99 0.78
N PRO A 369 12.16 1.59 1.63
CA PRO A 369 12.63 2.44 2.73
C PRO A 369 13.68 1.73 3.57
N PHE A 370 14.80 2.40 3.83
CA PHE A 370 15.90 1.82 4.57
C PHE A 370 16.51 2.86 5.51
N ASP A 371 16.84 2.46 6.74
CA ASP A 371 17.59 3.31 7.65
C ASP A 371 19.09 3.19 7.30
N PRO A 372 19.81 4.28 7.01
CA PRO A 372 21.26 4.25 6.82
C PRO A 372 22.01 3.56 7.98
N LYS A 373 21.40 3.49 9.17
CA LYS A 373 21.94 2.76 10.33
C LYS A 373 21.91 1.24 10.21
N ASP A 374 21.13 0.69 9.28
CA ASP A 374 21.04 -0.74 9.07
C ASP A 374 21.98 -1.24 7.96
N VAL A 375 22.72 -0.34 7.30
CA VAL A 375 23.75 -0.71 6.34
C VAL A 375 24.89 -1.45 7.05
N VAL A 376 25.19 -2.65 6.58
CA VAL A 376 26.23 -3.51 7.12
C VAL A 376 27.52 -3.28 6.35
N PHE A 377 28.60 -3.00 7.08
CA PHE A 377 29.93 -2.79 6.53
C PHE A 377 30.84 -3.96 6.92
N ALA A 378 31.63 -4.45 5.97
CA ALA A 378 32.58 -5.52 6.24
C ALA A 378 33.80 -5.43 5.32
N ASP A 379 35.00 -5.55 5.90
CA ASP A 379 36.25 -5.45 5.13
C ASP A 379 36.39 -6.56 4.09
N PHE A 380 35.80 -7.74 4.35
CA PHE A 380 35.80 -8.82 3.37
C PHE A 380 35.08 -8.44 2.07
N ALA A 381 34.06 -7.57 2.11
CA ALA A 381 33.33 -7.16 0.92
C ALA A 381 34.28 -6.42 -0.05
N ARG A 382 35.09 -5.51 0.49
CA ARG A 382 36.11 -4.79 -0.26
C ARG A 382 37.24 -5.72 -0.72
N HIS A 383 37.73 -6.60 0.15
CA HIS A 383 38.78 -7.57 -0.23
C HIS A 383 38.31 -8.55 -1.31
N LYS A 384 37.05 -9.01 -1.27
CA LYS A 384 36.49 -9.87 -2.31
C LYS A 384 36.40 -9.14 -3.64
N CYS A 385 36.07 -7.85 -3.63
CA CYS A 385 36.13 -7.00 -4.82
C CYS A 385 37.57 -6.87 -5.36
N ALA A 386 38.58 -6.77 -4.48
CA ALA A 386 39.98 -6.58 -4.86
C ALA A 386 40.67 -7.88 -5.34
N PHE A 387 40.40 -9.03 -4.71
CA PHE A 387 41.15 -10.27 -4.94
C PHE A 387 40.35 -11.39 -5.64
N GLY A 388 39.01 -11.31 -5.64
CA GLY A 388 38.14 -12.39 -6.12
C GLY A 388 37.22 -12.00 -7.29
N CYS A 389 37.25 -10.75 -7.74
CA CYS A 389 36.42 -10.27 -8.83
C CYS A 389 37.16 -10.40 -10.16
N SER A 390 36.53 -11.01 -11.17
CA SER A 390 37.06 -11.08 -12.55
C SER A 390 37.23 -9.71 -13.22
N SER A 391 36.65 -8.66 -12.62
CA SER A 391 36.77 -7.26 -13.05
C SER A 391 37.72 -6.44 -12.17
N ALA A 392 38.39 -7.04 -11.18
CA ALA A 392 39.39 -6.37 -10.35
C ALA A 392 40.52 -5.81 -11.21
N GLY A 393 40.81 -4.51 -11.09
CA GLY A 393 41.84 -3.82 -11.89
C GLY A 393 41.51 -3.63 -13.38
N ALA A 394 40.48 -4.29 -13.91
CA ALA A 394 40.17 -4.28 -15.34
C ALA A 394 39.16 -3.21 -15.76
N LYS A 395 38.31 -2.73 -14.83
CA LYS A 395 37.23 -1.74 -15.09
C LYS A 395 36.84 -0.90 -13.86
N THR A 396 37.69 -0.84 -12.84
CA THR A 396 37.39 -0.07 -11.63
C THR A 396 37.64 1.40 -11.88
N CYS A 397 36.60 2.22 -11.72
CA CYS A 397 36.79 3.65 -11.52
C CYS A 397 37.62 3.81 -10.24
N ALA A 398 38.74 4.52 -10.28
CA ALA A 398 39.59 4.84 -9.12
C ALA A 398 38.82 5.40 -7.90
N VAL A 399 37.57 5.83 -8.11
CA VAL A 399 36.62 6.27 -7.07
C VAL A 399 36.19 5.17 -6.09
N ASN A 400 36.19 3.89 -6.49
CA ASN A 400 35.96 2.81 -5.53
C ASN A 400 37.09 2.70 -4.50
N ASP A 401 38.27 3.23 -4.83
CA ASP A 401 39.41 3.34 -3.92
C ASP A 401 39.57 4.72 -3.28
N ALA A 402 38.72 5.69 -3.66
CA ALA A 402 38.77 7.04 -3.11
C ALA A 402 38.31 7.13 -1.65
N MET A 403 37.57 6.14 -1.15
CA MET A 403 37.13 6.08 0.24
C MET A 403 37.42 4.72 0.86
N SER A 404 37.95 4.74 2.08
CA SER A 404 38.00 3.56 2.95
C SER A 404 36.62 3.09 3.38
N THR A 405 36.50 1.83 3.82
CA THR A 405 35.28 1.30 4.45
C THR A 405 34.82 2.21 5.60
N ALA A 406 35.76 2.70 6.41
CA ALA A 406 35.47 3.58 7.53
C ALA A 406 34.96 4.97 7.09
N GLU A 407 35.49 5.54 6.01
CA GLU A 407 35.00 6.80 5.44
C GLU A 407 33.60 6.63 4.85
N THR A 408 33.38 5.55 4.09
CA THR A 408 32.06 5.22 3.55
C THR A 408 31.04 5.06 4.67
N MET A 409 31.38 4.34 5.74
CA MET A 409 30.52 4.19 6.90
C MET A 409 30.17 5.55 7.53
N ARG A 410 31.15 6.43 7.75
CA ARG A 410 30.89 7.78 8.27
C ARG A 410 29.96 8.59 7.36
N LEU A 411 30.16 8.52 6.05
CA LEU A 411 29.33 9.20 5.07
C LEU A 411 27.89 8.69 5.14
N VAL A 412 27.68 7.37 5.01
CA VAL A 412 26.34 6.75 5.05
C VAL A 412 25.63 7.08 6.36
N ARG A 413 26.31 6.98 7.51
CA ARG A 413 25.74 7.26 8.83
C ARG A 413 25.42 8.75 9.08
N SER A 414 25.85 9.65 8.20
CA SER A 414 25.52 11.08 8.27
C SER A 414 24.15 11.42 7.66
N TYR A 415 23.52 10.47 6.95
CA TYR A 415 22.19 10.63 6.37
C TYR A 415 21.11 10.12 7.33
N GLN A 416 19.94 10.75 7.28
CA GLN A 416 18.78 10.31 8.06
C GLN A 416 17.92 9.24 7.36
N LYS A 417 17.92 9.22 6.02
CA LYS A 417 17.04 8.33 5.24
C LYS A 417 17.78 7.71 4.05
N ALA A 418 17.32 6.54 3.62
CA ALA A 418 17.75 5.93 2.37
C ALA A 418 16.62 5.12 1.71
N LEU A 419 16.81 4.80 0.43
CA LEU A 419 16.06 3.78 -0.29
C LEU A 419 17.03 2.72 -0.80
N LEU A 420 16.72 1.44 -0.57
CA LEU A 420 17.33 0.32 -1.28
C LEU A 420 16.58 0.08 -2.59
N LEU A 421 17.28 0.25 -3.71
CA LEU A 421 16.70 0.13 -5.05
C LEU A 421 17.04 -1.24 -5.63
N ARG A 422 16.02 -2.06 -5.88
CA ARG A 422 16.17 -3.40 -6.45
C ARG A 422 15.96 -3.35 -7.95
N GLY A 423 16.87 -3.94 -8.71
CA GLY A 423 16.77 -4.08 -10.16
C GLY A 423 17.46 -5.32 -10.67
N GLU A 424 17.72 -5.33 -11.97
CA GLU A 424 18.27 -6.46 -12.72
C GLU A 424 19.23 -5.96 -13.82
N PRO A 425 20.10 -6.82 -14.37
CA PRO A 425 20.92 -6.51 -15.53
C PRO A 425 20.10 -6.03 -16.75
N PRO A 426 20.73 -5.35 -17.73
CA PRO A 426 22.16 -5.05 -17.84
C PRO A 426 22.68 -3.98 -16.87
N THR A 427 23.93 -4.10 -16.42
CA THR A 427 24.56 -3.22 -15.40
C THR A 427 24.53 -1.74 -15.78
N GLY A 428 24.84 -1.40 -17.04
CA GLY A 428 24.83 -0.01 -17.50
C GLY A 428 23.45 0.64 -17.44
N ASP A 429 22.39 -0.10 -17.78
CA ASP A 429 21.01 0.41 -17.70
C ASP A 429 20.56 0.55 -16.25
N PHE A 430 20.92 -0.39 -15.38
CA PHE A 430 20.71 -0.27 -13.94
C PHE A 430 21.36 1.00 -13.36
N GLN A 431 22.62 1.27 -13.70
CA GLN A 431 23.33 2.46 -13.22
C GLN A 431 22.77 3.77 -13.78
N ARG A 432 22.33 3.80 -15.05
CA ARG A 432 21.61 4.95 -15.61
C ARG A 432 20.29 5.22 -14.89
N ARG A 433 19.54 4.17 -14.53
CA ARG A 433 18.33 4.29 -13.69
C ARG A 433 18.65 4.84 -12.29
N CYS A 434 19.79 4.44 -11.70
CA CYS A 434 20.25 5.00 -10.41
C CYS A 434 20.49 6.51 -10.49
N LEU A 435 21.13 6.99 -11.57
CA LEU A 435 21.34 8.44 -11.79
C LEU A 435 20.01 9.19 -11.97
N GLN A 436 19.04 8.58 -12.64
CA GLN A 436 17.69 9.16 -12.76
C GLN A 436 17.00 9.25 -11.40
N ALA A 437 17.08 8.19 -10.58
CA ALA A 437 16.53 8.17 -9.23
C ALA A 437 17.17 9.24 -8.32
N GLU A 438 18.50 9.39 -8.37
CA GLU A 438 19.22 10.44 -7.63
C GLU A 438 18.77 11.84 -8.08
N ALA A 439 18.64 12.08 -9.39
CA ALA A 439 18.15 13.35 -9.93
C ALA A 439 16.68 13.64 -9.53
N LEU A 440 15.83 12.62 -9.46
CA LEU A 440 14.45 12.75 -8.95
C LEU A 440 14.44 13.14 -7.46
N ALA A 441 15.25 12.48 -6.64
CA ALA A 441 15.39 12.79 -5.23
C ALA A 441 15.86 14.24 -5.00
N PHE A 442 16.87 14.68 -5.75
CA PHE A 442 17.36 16.06 -5.68
C PHE A 442 16.26 17.07 -6.04
N LYS A 443 15.50 16.83 -7.11
CA LYS A 443 14.36 17.70 -7.50
C LYS A 443 13.21 17.69 -6.49
N ALA A 444 13.08 16.63 -5.70
CA ALA A 444 12.10 16.53 -4.61
C ALA A 444 12.55 17.24 -3.31
N GLY A 445 13.75 17.86 -3.31
CA GLY A 445 14.27 18.66 -2.20
C GLY A 445 15.29 17.96 -1.32
N PHE A 446 15.69 16.72 -1.63
CA PHE A 446 16.80 16.03 -0.96
C PHE A 446 18.13 16.53 -1.54
N TYR A 447 18.58 17.68 -1.06
CA TYR A 447 19.73 18.40 -1.62
C TYR A 447 21.05 17.64 -1.50
N LYS A 448 21.15 16.65 -0.59
CA LYS A 448 22.30 15.73 -0.50
C LYS A 448 22.03 14.35 -1.13
N ALA A 449 21.05 14.20 -2.01
CA ALA A 449 20.80 12.91 -2.66
C ALA A 449 22.08 12.32 -3.29
N PHE A 450 22.44 11.10 -2.89
CA PHE A 450 23.66 10.43 -3.36
C PHE A 450 23.44 8.91 -3.46
N VAL A 451 23.81 8.31 -4.59
CA VAL A 451 23.60 6.87 -4.83
C VAL A 451 24.89 6.06 -4.87
N PHE A 452 24.92 4.92 -4.18
CA PHE A 452 25.85 3.80 -4.39
C PHE A 452 25.15 2.73 -5.23
N TRP A 453 25.80 2.10 -6.21
CA TRP A 453 25.15 1.11 -7.08
C TRP A 453 25.81 -0.28 -7.05
N ALA A 454 25.21 -1.26 -7.71
CA ALA A 454 25.80 -2.58 -7.89
C ALA A 454 26.91 -2.58 -8.95
N GLY A 455 28.01 -3.26 -8.63
CA GLY A 455 29.04 -3.63 -9.60
C GLY A 455 29.89 -2.46 -10.14
N PRO A 456 30.88 -2.76 -10.99
CA PRO A 456 31.78 -1.75 -11.54
C PRO A 456 31.05 -0.78 -12.47
N CYS A 457 31.55 0.46 -12.56
CA CYS A 457 30.99 1.49 -13.44
C CYS A 457 30.96 1.00 -14.89
N SER A 458 29.79 1.09 -15.52
CA SER A 458 29.50 0.65 -16.90
C SER A 458 28.81 1.76 -17.71
N ILE A 459 29.06 3.02 -17.34
CA ILE A 459 28.41 4.19 -17.94
C ILE A 459 28.98 4.51 -19.34
N CYS A 460 30.31 4.50 -19.47
CA CYS A 460 30.98 4.80 -20.74
C CYS A 460 31.17 3.49 -21.54
N PRO A 461 30.90 3.49 -22.87
CA PRO A 461 31.18 2.34 -23.72
C PRO A 461 32.69 2.07 -23.83
N ASP A 462 33.48 3.14 -23.96
CA ASP A 462 34.93 3.13 -24.01
C ASP A 462 35.47 3.84 -22.76
N CYS A 463 36.13 3.09 -21.87
CA CYS A 463 36.72 3.62 -20.64
C CYS A 463 38.17 3.18 -20.58
N ASP A 464 39.08 4.15 -20.41
CA ASP A 464 40.47 3.89 -20.10
C ASP A 464 40.63 3.82 -18.56
N PRO A 465 40.89 2.65 -17.97
CA PRO A 465 41.01 2.49 -16.52
C PRO A 465 42.29 3.10 -15.95
N ASP A 466 43.31 3.35 -16.79
CA ASP A 466 44.60 3.90 -16.37
C ASP A 466 44.62 5.44 -16.41
N ALA A 467 43.61 6.06 -17.04
CA ALA A 467 43.45 7.50 -17.12
C ALA A 467 42.44 8.05 -16.08
N PRO A 468 42.55 9.33 -15.68
CA PRO A 468 41.53 9.98 -14.88
C PRO A 468 40.15 9.88 -15.54
N CYS A 469 39.10 9.71 -14.72
CA CYS A 469 37.75 9.54 -15.23
C CYS A 469 37.32 10.71 -16.13
N ALA A 470 37.03 10.42 -17.41
CA ALA A 470 36.53 11.40 -18.37
C ALA A 470 35.04 11.78 -18.17
N ASN A 471 34.32 11.08 -17.29
CA ASN A 471 32.91 11.31 -17.00
C ASN A 471 32.61 11.45 -15.49
N PRO A 472 33.23 12.44 -14.81
CA PRO A 472 33.07 12.63 -13.36
C PRO A 472 31.64 13.04 -12.97
N LYS A 473 30.83 13.50 -13.91
CA LYS A 473 29.45 13.87 -13.65
C LYS A 473 28.57 12.67 -13.30
N HIS A 474 28.77 11.55 -13.99
CA HIS A 474 27.85 10.40 -13.95
C HIS A 474 28.44 9.16 -13.28
N HIS A 475 29.69 9.20 -12.82
CA HIS A 475 30.27 8.08 -12.07
C HIS A 475 29.81 8.06 -10.61
N ARG A 476 29.60 6.89 -10.03
CA ARG A 476 29.32 6.70 -8.60
C ARG A 476 30.08 5.48 -8.09
N PRO A 477 30.39 5.42 -6.78
CA PRO A 477 30.98 4.24 -6.18
C PRO A 477 29.99 3.06 -6.16
N SER A 478 30.54 1.85 -6.24
CA SER A 478 29.77 0.62 -6.05
C SER A 478 29.61 0.30 -4.57
N MET A 479 28.48 -0.31 -4.17
CA MET A 479 28.27 -0.74 -2.78
C MET A 479 29.39 -1.67 -2.29
N GLU A 480 29.72 -2.70 -3.07
CA GLU A 480 30.72 -3.71 -2.72
C GLU A 480 32.13 -3.12 -2.63
N GLY A 481 32.49 -2.27 -3.60
CA GLY A 481 33.78 -1.56 -3.64
C GLY A 481 33.95 -0.59 -2.46
N SER A 482 32.86 -0.05 -1.93
CA SER A 482 32.87 0.84 -0.76
C SER A 482 32.78 0.10 0.59
N GLY A 483 32.89 -1.23 0.58
CA GLY A 483 32.90 -2.06 1.80
C GLY A 483 31.51 -2.30 2.40
N ILE A 484 30.44 -2.07 1.65
CA ILE A 484 29.08 -2.45 2.05
C ILE A 484 28.87 -3.94 1.76
N ASP A 485 28.50 -4.70 2.79
CA ASP A 485 28.05 -6.08 2.63
C ASP A 485 26.61 -6.05 2.12
N VAL A 486 26.46 -6.19 0.79
CA VAL A 486 25.15 -6.12 0.12
C VAL A 486 24.22 -7.22 0.62
N TYR A 487 24.71 -8.44 0.85
CA TYR A 487 23.88 -9.57 1.28
C TYR A 487 23.31 -9.32 2.69
N ALA A 488 24.18 -8.94 3.63
CA ALA A 488 23.74 -8.65 4.99
C ALA A 488 22.86 -7.40 5.06
N THR A 489 23.13 -6.39 4.22
CA THR A 489 22.33 -5.17 4.14
C THR A 489 20.93 -5.45 3.57
N THR A 490 20.80 -6.21 2.49
CA THR A 490 19.48 -6.55 1.91
C THR A 490 18.68 -7.46 2.84
N ALA A 491 19.33 -8.36 3.58
CA ALA A 491 18.66 -9.20 4.58
C ALA A 491 17.98 -8.37 5.70
N LYS A 492 18.57 -7.23 6.08
CA LYS A 492 17.93 -6.28 7.03
C LYS A 492 16.63 -5.67 6.49
N ALA A 493 16.48 -5.62 5.16
CA ALA A 493 15.26 -5.18 4.49
C ALA A 493 14.25 -6.32 4.25
N GLY A 494 14.52 -7.54 4.75
CA GLY A 494 13.70 -8.72 4.48
C GLY A 494 13.87 -9.29 3.07
N GLU A 495 14.90 -8.85 2.34
CA GLU A 495 15.19 -9.31 0.99
C GLU A 495 16.17 -10.49 1.02
N ALA A 496 15.80 -11.58 0.33
CA ALA A 496 16.64 -12.74 0.14
C ALA A 496 17.51 -12.58 -1.12
N LEU A 497 18.83 -12.41 -0.91
CA LEU A 497 19.84 -12.40 -1.96
C LEU A 497 20.69 -13.66 -1.85
N HIS A 498 20.74 -14.45 -2.92
CA HIS A 498 21.48 -15.71 -2.97
C HIS A 498 22.56 -15.70 -4.05
N THR A 499 23.64 -16.44 -3.82
CA THR A 499 24.66 -16.68 -4.84
C THR A 499 24.09 -17.60 -5.90
N LEU A 500 24.26 -17.22 -7.17
CA LEU A 500 23.77 -18.02 -8.30
C LEU A 500 24.45 -19.40 -8.31
N ARG A 501 23.67 -20.48 -8.36
CA ARG A 501 24.19 -21.87 -8.35
C ARG A 501 24.36 -22.40 -9.76
N GLN A 502 23.53 -21.96 -10.71
CA GLN A 502 23.52 -22.43 -12.08
C GLN A 502 23.42 -21.28 -13.09
N LYS A 503 23.88 -21.52 -14.31
CA LYS A 503 23.77 -20.57 -15.42
C LYS A 503 22.31 -20.46 -15.85
N GLY A 504 21.74 -19.25 -15.78
CA GLY A 504 20.33 -18.98 -16.13
C GLY A 504 19.48 -18.49 -14.96
N GLU A 505 20.00 -18.54 -13.74
CA GLU A 505 19.34 -17.94 -12.56
C GLU A 505 19.28 -16.41 -12.69
N VAL A 506 18.19 -15.82 -12.16
CA VAL A 506 17.93 -14.38 -12.24
C VAL A 506 18.88 -13.60 -11.34
N VAL A 507 19.61 -12.64 -11.92
CA VAL A 507 20.54 -11.79 -11.17
C VAL A 507 19.79 -10.59 -10.60
N LYS A 508 19.83 -10.41 -9.28
CA LYS A 508 19.30 -9.23 -8.59
C LYS A 508 20.43 -8.22 -8.34
N TYR A 509 20.20 -6.96 -8.69
CA TYR A 509 21.07 -5.83 -8.36
C TYR A 509 20.43 -4.94 -7.31
N TYR A 510 21.26 -4.41 -6.42
CA TYR A 510 20.84 -3.43 -5.41
C TYR A 510 21.68 -2.16 -5.51
N ALA A 511 21.02 -1.02 -5.28
CA ALA A 511 21.65 0.28 -5.10
C ALA A 511 21.14 0.90 -3.80
N LEU A 512 21.95 1.74 -3.17
CA LEU A 512 21.61 2.49 -1.96
C LEU A 512 21.54 3.98 -2.31
N LEU A 513 20.33 4.53 -2.34
CA LEU A 513 20.09 5.96 -2.53
C LEU A 513 19.93 6.64 -1.17
N LEU A 514 20.92 7.45 -0.79
CA LEU A 514 20.93 8.22 0.45
C LEU A 514 20.15 9.53 0.27
N LEU A 515 19.42 9.96 1.30
CA LEU A 515 18.48 11.07 1.27
C LEU A 515 18.61 11.96 2.52
N GLU A 516 18.82 13.26 2.32
CA GLU A 516 18.83 14.31 3.36
C GLU A 516 18.33 15.66 2.82
#